data_AF-A0A524A3U3-F1
#
_entry.id   AF-A0A524A3U3-F1
#
_cell.length_a   1.000
_cell.length_b   1.000
_cell.length_c   1.000
_cell.angle_alpha   90.00
_cell.angle_beta   90.00
_cell.angle_gamma   90.00
#
_symmetry.space_group_name_H-M   'P 1'
#
loop_
_entity.id
_entity.type
_entity.pdbx_description
1 polymer ?
#
loop_
_entity_poly.entity_id
_entity_poly.type
_entity_poly.pdbx_seq_one_letter_code
_entity_poly.pdbx_strand_id
1 'polypeptide(L)'
;MGFLDFLKGKKRRGITFEGGPGDTIERAVIIRGVPNNALGVEAEYRYLAWKFGRPGIDWELVGQGLLEPGRRKYDEMHIKLADGTQRTIYFDITEFFGKGFDHFPPPW
;
A
#
# COMPACT_ATOMS: atom_id res chain seq x y z
N MET A 1 -28.51 26.47 -16.82
CA MET A 1 -27.47 25.42 -16.83
C MET A 1 -26.22 26.05 -16.22
N GLY A 2 -25.97 25.73 -14.95
CA GLY A 2 -25.22 26.61 -14.05
C GLY A 2 -23.74 26.24 -13.91
N PHE A 3 -22.91 27.28 -13.81
CA PHE A 3 -21.50 27.29 -13.42
C PHE A 3 -21.19 26.48 -12.13
N LEU A 4 -22.23 26.15 -11.35
CA LEU A 4 -22.20 25.39 -10.09
C LEU A 4 -22.13 23.86 -10.27
N ASP A 5 -22.46 23.30 -11.44
CA ASP A 5 -22.33 21.85 -11.67
C ASP A 5 -20.87 21.41 -11.90
N PHE A 6 -20.00 22.34 -12.34
CA PHE A 6 -18.58 22.09 -12.59
C PHE A 6 -17.74 21.95 -11.30
N LEU A 7 -18.26 22.46 -10.17
CA LEU A 7 -17.59 22.40 -8.86
C LEU A 7 -18.02 21.23 -7.98
N LYS A 8 -18.70 20.21 -8.52
CA LYS A 8 -18.80 18.91 -7.83
C LYS A 8 -17.44 18.19 -7.89
N GLY A 9 -16.47 18.74 -7.15
CA GLY A 9 -15.24 18.06 -6.81
C GLY A 9 -15.58 16.70 -6.24
N LYS A 10 -15.14 15.65 -6.94
CA LYS A 10 -15.28 14.25 -6.53
C LYS A 10 -14.73 14.18 -5.10
N LYS A 11 -15.59 14.05 -4.09
CA LYS A 11 -15.20 13.93 -2.68
C LYS A 11 -14.19 12.79 -2.60
N ARG A 12 -12.90 13.10 -2.47
CA ARG A 12 -11.84 12.09 -2.39
C ARG A 12 -12.11 11.30 -1.12
N ARG A 13 -12.63 10.07 -1.29
CA ARG A 13 -12.70 9.11 -0.19
C ARG A 13 -11.26 8.89 0.28
N GLY A 14 -11.04 8.94 1.58
CA GLY A 14 -9.70 8.72 2.14
C GLY A 14 -9.16 7.34 1.82
N ILE A 15 -7.87 7.12 2.07
CA ILE A 15 -7.26 5.79 1.94
C ILE A 15 -7.90 4.86 2.97
N THR A 16 -8.32 3.66 2.52
CA THR A 16 -8.88 2.63 3.38
C THR A 16 -8.12 1.31 3.24
N PHE A 17 -8.16 0.50 4.30
CA PHE A 17 -7.58 -0.83 4.37
C PHE A 17 -8.71 -1.86 4.46
N GLU A 18 -8.73 -2.80 3.53
CA GLU A 18 -9.73 -3.86 3.39
C GLU A 18 -9.04 -5.22 3.29
N GLY A 19 -9.81 -6.31 3.11
CA GLY A 19 -9.26 -7.65 2.91
C GLY A 19 -8.94 -8.38 4.22
N GLY A 20 -7.79 -9.05 4.25
CA GLY A 20 -7.36 -9.89 5.38
C GLY A 20 -6.21 -9.31 6.19
N PRO A 21 -5.66 -10.07 7.14
CA PRO A 21 -4.54 -9.62 7.98
C PRO A 21 -3.20 -9.51 7.24
N GLY A 22 -3.09 -10.02 6.01
CA GLY A 22 -1.88 -9.95 5.19
C GLY A 22 -0.85 -11.04 5.46
N ASP A 23 -1.20 -12.13 6.14
CA ASP A 23 -0.27 -13.24 6.44
C ASP A 23 -0.08 -14.20 5.25
N THR A 24 -0.97 -14.16 4.26
CA THR A 24 -0.83 -14.83 2.96
C THR A 24 -1.33 -13.91 1.83
N ILE A 25 -1.01 -14.24 0.58
CA ILE A 25 -1.46 -13.50 -0.61
C ILE A 25 -3.00 -13.48 -0.72
N GLU A 26 -3.66 -14.61 -0.44
CA GLU A 26 -5.13 -14.74 -0.49
C GLU A 26 -5.81 -13.87 0.58
N ARG A 27 -5.07 -13.55 1.64
CA ARG A 27 -5.51 -12.74 2.77
C ARG A 27 -4.80 -11.38 2.82
N ALA A 28 -4.26 -10.93 1.69
CA ALA A 28 -3.55 -9.66 1.58
C ALA A 28 -4.38 -8.48 2.11
N VAL A 29 -3.67 -7.48 2.62
CA VAL A 29 -4.26 -6.20 3.00
C VAL A 29 -4.50 -5.41 1.73
N ILE A 30 -5.75 -5.09 1.43
CA ILE A 30 -6.10 -4.35 0.21
C ILE A 30 -6.13 -2.86 0.53
N ILE A 31 -5.29 -2.08 -0.16
CA ILE A 31 -5.26 -0.62 0.03
C ILE A 31 -6.06 0.05 -1.09
N ARG A 32 -7.08 0.84 -0.71
CA ARG A 32 -8.02 1.49 -1.62
C ARG A 32 -7.91 3.01 -1.55
N GLY A 33 -8.30 3.68 -2.63
CA GLY A 33 -8.36 5.14 -2.68
C GLY A 33 -7.01 5.82 -2.80
N VAL A 34 -5.97 5.07 -3.18
CA VAL A 34 -4.59 5.56 -3.30
C VAL A 34 -4.43 6.35 -4.61
N PRO A 35 -4.03 7.64 -4.56
CA PRO A 35 -3.90 8.46 -5.76
C PRO A 35 -2.67 8.14 -6.63
N ASN A 36 -1.56 7.72 -6.01
CA ASN A 36 -0.27 7.47 -6.64
C ASN A 36 0.57 6.50 -5.80
N ASN A 37 1.62 5.94 -6.38
CA ASN A 37 2.47 4.95 -5.71
C ASN A 37 3.10 5.48 -4.41
N ALA A 38 3.54 6.74 -4.37
CA ALA A 38 4.19 7.30 -3.17
C ALA A 38 3.25 7.28 -1.95
N LEU A 39 1.97 7.67 -2.14
CA LEU A 39 0.95 7.59 -1.10
C LEU A 39 0.53 6.15 -0.79
N GLY A 40 0.71 5.21 -1.73
CA GLY A 40 0.51 3.79 -1.52
C GLY A 40 1.55 3.21 -0.56
N VAL A 41 2.82 3.49 -0.84
CA VAL A 41 3.93 3.11 0.04
C VAL A 41 3.74 3.70 1.44
N GLU A 42 3.40 4.99 1.54
CA GLU A 42 3.10 5.59 2.86
C GLU A 42 1.97 4.84 3.59
N ALA A 43 0.92 4.41 2.88
CA ALA A 43 -0.18 3.67 3.47
C ALA A 43 0.25 2.28 4.00
N GLU A 44 1.17 1.58 3.33
CA GLU A 44 1.72 0.30 3.79
C GLU A 44 2.46 0.46 5.12
N TYR A 45 3.39 1.41 5.20
CA TYR A 45 4.11 1.71 6.43
C TYR A 45 3.18 2.17 7.55
N ARG A 46 2.13 2.93 7.23
CA ARG A 46 1.10 3.31 8.22
C ARG A 46 0.32 2.12 8.74
N TYR A 47 -0.04 1.16 7.89
CA TYR A 47 -0.69 -0.07 8.32
C TYR A 47 0.23 -0.90 9.23
N LEU A 48 1.50 -1.06 8.86
CA LEU A 48 2.48 -1.75 9.71
C LEU A 48 2.65 -1.04 11.05
N ALA A 49 2.73 0.30 11.05
CA ALA A 49 2.88 1.07 12.27
C ALA A 49 1.64 0.94 13.19
N TRP A 50 0.45 0.99 12.61
CA TRP A 50 -0.80 0.76 13.35
C TRP A 50 -0.88 -0.65 13.94
N LYS A 51 -0.41 -1.67 13.20
CA LYS A 51 -0.53 -3.08 13.58
C LYS A 51 0.56 -3.58 14.53
N PHE A 52 1.79 -3.13 14.34
CA PHE A 52 2.98 -3.66 15.02
C PHE A 52 3.68 -2.62 15.92
N GLY A 53 3.23 -1.37 15.95
CA GLY A 53 3.82 -0.32 16.76
C GLY A 53 4.81 0.56 15.99
N ARG A 54 5.75 1.18 16.70
CA ARG A 54 6.64 2.21 16.14
C ARG A 54 7.74 1.59 15.26
N PRO A 55 7.92 2.06 14.01
CA PRO A 55 9.05 1.66 13.18
C PRO A 55 10.39 1.98 13.85
N GLY A 56 11.35 1.07 13.75
CA GLY A 56 12.68 1.18 14.36
C GLY A 56 12.74 0.94 15.86
N ILE A 57 11.60 0.71 16.53
CA ILE A 57 11.54 0.36 17.96
C ILE A 57 10.83 -0.97 18.15
N ASP A 58 9.58 -1.06 17.71
CA ASP A 58 8.74 -2.23 17.92
C ASP A 58 8.87 -3.23 16.74
N TRP A 59 9.28 -2.73 15.57
CA TRP A 59 9.61 -3.53 14.40
C TRP A 59 10.58 -2.80 13.45
N GLU A 60 11.33 -3.56 12.66
CA GLU A 60 12.20 -3.08 11.58
C GLU A 60 11.86 -3.78 10.26
N LEU A 61 11.98 -3.07 9.13
CA LEU A 61 11.88 -3.68 7.80
C LEU A 61 13.21 -4.39 7.49
N VAL A 62 13.14 -5.70 7.22
CA VAL A 62 14.32 -6.53 6.91
C VAL A 62 14.34 -7.01 5.46
N GLY A 63 13.26 -6.80 4.71
CA GLY A 63 13.18 -7.12 3.28
C GLY A 63 11.88 -6.64 2.66
N GLN A 64 11.90 -6.44 1.34
CA GLN A 64 10.72 -6.11 0.56
C GLN A 64 10.81 -6.74 -0.85
N GLY A 65 9.68 -7.06 -1.44
CA GLY A 65 9.59 -7.63 -2.78
C GLY A 65 8.27 -7.29 -3.47
N LEU A 66 8.24 -7.46 -4.80
CA LEU A 66 7.06 -7.29 -5.64
C LEU A 66 6.67 -8.66 -6.21
N LEU A 67 5.42 -9.07 -6.01
CA LEU A 67 4.85 -10.28 -6.56
C LEU A 67 3.78 -9.96 -7.61
N GLU A 68 3.84 -10.65 -8.75
CA GLU A 68 2.99 -10.38 -9.91
C GLU A 68 2.23 -11.61 -10.43
N PRO A 69 1.45 -12.33 -9.61
CA PRO A 69 0.69 -13.48 -10.09
C PRO A 69 -0.47 -13.01 -11.00
N GLY A 70 -0.28 -13.20 -12.31
CA GLY A 70 -1.25 -12.82 -13.33
C GLY A 70 -1.48 -11.31 -13.39
N ARG A 71 -2.71 -10.87 -13.07
CA ARG A 71 -3.11 -9.45 -13.16
C ARG A 71 -3.02 -8.70 -11.84
N ARG A 72 -2.67 -9.39 -10.75
CA ARG A 72 -2.55 -8.78 -9.43
C ARG A 72 -1.11 -8.37 -9.16
N LYS A 73 -0.95 -7.34 -8.35
CA LYS A 73 0.33 -6.82 -7.89
C LYS A 73 0.29 -6.79 -6.38
N TYR A 74 1.28 -7.40 -5.76
CA TYR A 74 1.41 -7.40 -4.31
C TYR A 74 2.79 -6.94 -3.91
N ASP A 75 2.86 -6.09 -2.90
CA ASP A 75 4.11 -5.88 -2.17
C ASP A 75 4.16 -6.85 -1.00
N GLU A 76 5.30 -7.52 -0.85
CA GLU A 76 5.64 -8.33 0.32
C GLU A 76 6.61 -7.55 1.20
N MET A 77 6.26 -7.33 2.47
CA MET A 77 7.10 -6.63 3.44
C MET A 77 7.50 -7.58 4.55
N HIS A 78 8.80 -7.81 4.69
CA HIS A 78 9.37 -8.67 5.70
C HIS A 78 9.80 -7.80 6.87
N ILE A 79 9.16 -7.96 8.01
CA ILE A 79 9.49 -7.24 9.24
C ILE A 79 10.04 -8.18 10.30
N LYS A 80 10.90 -7.65 11.15
CA LYS A 80 11.34 -8.28 12.38
C LYS A 80 10.82 -7.47 13.55
N LEU A 81 10.13 -8.13 14.47
CA LEU A 81 9.60 -7.52 15.70
C LEU A 81 10.70 -7.42 16.77
N ALA A 82 10.48 -6.60 17.79
CA ALA A 82 11.43 -6.40 18.89
C ALA A 82 11.78 -7.70 19.65
N ASP A 83 10.88 -8.68 19.68
CA ASP A 83 11.12 -10.00 20.27
C ASP A 83 11.92 -10.96 19.35
N GLY A 84 12.31 -10.50 18.17
CA GLY A 84 13.04 -11.27 17.15
C GLY A 84 12.14 -12.04 16.18
N THR A 85 10.82 -12.08 16.40
CA THR A 85 9.87 -12.75 15.51
C THR A 85 9.88 -12.11 14.12
N GLN A 86 9.93 -12.92 13.07
CA GLN A 86 9.78 -12.46 11.69
C GLN A 86 8.33 -12.62 11.20
N ARG A 87 7.86 -11.63 10.44
CA ARG A 87 6.55 -11.62 9.79
C ARG A 87 6.71 -11.16 8.35
N THR A 88 6.01 -11.80 7.44
CA THR A 88 5.79 -11.28 6.09
C THR A 88 4.37 -10.77 6.01
N ILE A 89 4.21 -9.56 5.47
CA ILE A 89 2.91 -8.93 5.25
C ILE A 89 2.74 -8.66 3.77
N TYR A 90 1.65 -9.16 3.20
CA TYR A 90 1.28 -8.97 1.81
C TYR A 90 0.24 -7.86 1.67
N PHE A 91 0.54 -6.88 0.82
CA PHE A 91 -0.37 -5.79 0.45
C PHE A 91 -0.81 -5.97 -0.99
N ASP A 92 -2.11 -5.88 -1.25
CA ASP A 92 -2.60 -5.76 -2.62
C ASP A 92 -2.54 -4.31 -3.08
N ILE A 93 -1.64 -4.07 -4.01
CA ILE A 93 -1.35 -2.76 -4.57
C ILE A 93 -1.89 -2.58 -5.99
N THR A 94 -2.66 -3.56 -6.48
CA THR A 94 -3.14 -3.63 -7.87
C THR A 94 -3.83 -2.34 -8.30
N GLU A 95 -4.56 -1.69 -7.39
CA GLU A 95 -5.29 -0.46 -7.71
C GLU A 95 -4.37 0.70 -8.08
N PHE A 96 -3.20 0.81 -7.48
CA PHE A 96 -2.35 1.99 -7.62
C PHE A 96 -0.98 1.73 -8.23
N PHE A 97 -0.60 0.47 -8.41
CA PHE A 97 0.63 0.09 -9.07
C PHE A 97 0.82 0.84 -10.40
N GLY A 98 1.99 1.45 -10.58
CA GLY A 98 2.32 2.25 -11.77
C GLY A 98 1.76 3.68 -11.80
N LYS A 99 0.82 4.07 -10.93
CA LYS A 99 0.25 5.43 -10.93
C LYS A 99 1.26 6.49 -10.48
N GLY A 100 1.37 7.56 -11.26
CA GLY A 100 2.20 8.71 -10.92
C GLY A 100 3.65 8.62 -11.40
N PHE A 101 3.98 7.60 -12.22
CA PHE A 101 5.23 7.58 -12.99
C PHE A 101 5.11 8.30 -14.35
N ASP A 102 3.93 8.82 -14.68
CA ASP A 102 3.55 9.40 -15.98
C ASP A 102 4.35 10.66 -16.41
N HIS A 103 5.28 11.16 -15.58
CA HIS A 103 6.15 12.31 -15.89
C HIS A 103 7.65 12.01 -15.88
N PHE A 104 8.05 10.76 -15.71
CA PHE A 104 9.40 10.32 -16.07
C PHE A 104 9.26 9.29 -17.20
N PRO A 105 9.59 9.63 -18.47
CA PRO A 105 9.79 8.58 -19.45
C PRO A 105 10.83 7.60 -18.89
N PRO A 106 10.63 6.28 -19.03
CA PRO A 106 11.64 5.32 -18.61
C PRO A 106 12.97 5.62 -19.32
N PRO A 107 14.12 5.43 -18.69
CA PRO A 107 15.43 5.67 -19.30
C PRO A 107 15.86 4.58 -20.30
N TRP A 108 14.90 3.92 -20.98
CA TRP A 108 15.16 2.95 -22.04
C TRP A 108 14.17 3.09 -23.19
#